data_AF-A0AAN9ACY7-F1
#
_entry.id   AF-A0AAN9ACY7-F1
#
_cell.length_a   1.000
_cell.length_b   1.000
_cell.length_c   1.000
_cell.angle_alpha   90.00
_cell.angle_beta   90.00
_cell.angle_gamma   90.00
#
_symmetry.space_group_name_H-M   'P 1'
#
loop_
_entity.id
_entity.type
_entity.pdbx_description
1 polymer ?
#
loop_
_entity_poly.entity_id
_entity_poly.type
_entity_poly.pdbx_seq_one_letter_code
_entity_poly.pdbx_strand_id
1 'polypeptide(L)'
;MVVDTKTGITDEYWEKRYTIIPQNVPTFLKMHENVILRTGKYLNVIRQSGQEVRSPEEQKPIFSTTDASYSEVIERTYNFASKQLFELFMDEKNLMGRLRSVKRFFLLDEGDFILQLISKCEEELKKNIDDVRPKCLQMLFKFALEDSSANNDIYKDDIICTLQPTTLMGQVPGLNHDGRR
;
A
#
# COMPACT_ATOMS: atom_id res chain seq x y z
N MET A 1 2.17 3.54 17.88
CA MET A 1 1.17 2.45 17.82
C MET A 1 1.59 1.52 16.71
N VAL A 2 1.94 0.28 17.04
CA VAL A 2 2.30 -0.74 16.08
C VAL A 2 1.02 -1.20 15.41
N VAL A 3 0.87 -0.96 14.11
CA VAL A 3 -0.21 -1.55 13.32
C VAL A 3 0.22 -2.99 13.05
N ASP A 4 -0.45 -3.93 13.71
CA ASP A 4 -0.27 -5.36 13.50
C ASP A 4 -0.79 -5.70 12.09
N THR A 5 0.12 -6.06 11.18
CA THR A 5 -0.16 -6.26 9.75
C THR A 5 -0.73 -7.65 9.42
N LYS A 6 -1.21 -8.40 10.41
CA LYS A 6 -1.64 -9.81 10.22
C LYS A 6 -3.08 -10.04 9.80
N THR A 7 -3.88 -9.02 9.55
CA THR A 7 -5.27 -9.19 9.10
C THR A 7 -5.62 -8.11 8.09
N GLY A 8 -6.29 -8.45 6.99
CA GLY A 8 -6.72 -7.56 5.90
C GLY A 8 -7.73 -6.48 6.29
N ILE A 9 -7.42 -5.70 7.32
CA ILE A 9 -8.24 -4.67 7.97
C ILE A 9 -7.79 -3.25 7.53
N THR A 10 -6.77 -3.13 6.68
CA THR A 10 -6.17 -1.83 6.34
C THR A 10 -7.05 -0.95 5.45
N ASP A 11 -7.78 -1.53 4.49
CA ASP A 11 -8.64 -0.74 3.59
C ASP A 11 -9.88 -0.21 4.33
N GLU A 12 -10.47 -1.02 5.22
CA GLU A 12 -11.59 -0.57 6.04
C GLU A 12 -11.19 0.49 7.07
N TYR A 13 -9.95 0.48 7.54
CA TYR A 13 -9.51 1.38 8.60
C TYR A 13 -9.60 2.85 8.20
N TRP A 14 -9.03 3.25 7.06
CA TRP A 14 -9.03 4.66 6.63
C TRP A 14 -10.39 5.14 6.10
N GLU A 15 -11.18 4.22 5.55
CA GLU A 15 -12.53 4.50 5.07
C GLU A 15 -13.52 4.65 6.22
N LYS A 16 -13.46 3.80 7.25
CA LYS A 16 -14.41 3.86 8.39
C LYS A 16 -14.00 4.85 9.48
N ARG A 17 -12.70 5.13 9.64
CA ARG A 17 -12.20 5.96 10.76
C ARG A 17 -12.49 7.45 10.60
N TYR A 18 -12.49 7.97 9.38
CA TYR A 18 -12.74 9.39 9.11
C TYR A 18 -13.83 9.52 8.06
N THR A 19 -15.02 9.88 8.53
CA THR A 19 -16.24 10.01 7.73
C THR A 19 -16.85 11.39 7.93
N ILE A 20 -17.54 11.89 6.90
CA ILE A 20 -18.34 13.11 7.00
C ILE A 20 -19.69 12.76 7.63
N ILE A 21 -20.14 13.61 8.55
CA ILE A 21 -21.49 13.55 9.13
C ILE A 21 -22.33 14.61 8.41
N PRO A 22 -23.15 14.26 7.40
CA PRO A 22 -23.74 15.24 6.48
C PRO A 22 -24.59 16.31 7.17
N GLN A 23 -25.29 15.95 8.26
CA GLN A 23 -26.14 16.87 9.02
C GLN A 23 -25.35 17.94 9.80
N ASN A 24 -24.06 17.73 10.01
CA ASN A 24 -23.17 18.66 10.71
C ASN A 24 -22.35 19.51 9.76
N VAL A 25 -22.54 19.38 8.44
CA VAL A 25 -21.80 20.17 7.44
C VAL A 25 -22.59 21.45 7.16
N PRO A 26 -22.02 22.64 7.46
CA PRO A 26 -22.64 23.90 7.06
C PRO A 26 -22.83 23.97 5.55
N THR A 27 -23.97 24.48 5.10
CA THR A 27 -24.35 24.52 3.67
C THR A 27 -23.29 25.21 2.80
N PHE A 28 -22.65 26.27 3.30
CA PHE A 28 -21.60 26.99 2.58
C PHE A 28 -20.28 26.20 2.42
N LEU A 29 -20.04 25.18 3.26
CA LEU A 29 -18.89 24.26 3.16
C LEU A 29 -19.23 22.98 2.40
N LYS A 30 -20.49 22.78 2.01
CA LYS A 30 -20.94 21.54 1.40
C LYS A 30 -20.12 21.19 0.14
N MET A 31 -19.76 22.20 -0.65
CA MET A 31 -18.90 22.02 -1.82
C MET A 31 -17.46 21.60 -1.50
N HIS A 32 -16.96 21.87 -0.29
CA HIS A 32 -15.59 21.62 0.13
C HIS A 32 -15.45 20.44 1.12
N GLU A 33 -16.54 19.78 1.51
CA GLU A 33 -16.54 18.78 2.59
C GLU A 33 -15.53 17.64 2.37
N ASN A 34 -15.42 17.15 1.13
CA ASN A 34 -14.49 16.08 0.76
C ASN A 34 -13.03 16.56 0.70
N VAL A 35 -12.80 17.83 0.32
CA VAL A 35 -11.45 18.41 0.32
C VAL A 35 -10.97 18.55 1.75
N ILE A 36 -11.79 19.12 2.64
CA ILE A 36 -11.49 19.27 4.07
C ILE A 36 -11.19 17.90 4.72
N LEU A 37 -12.03 16.89 4.47
CA LEU A 37 -11.82 15.54 4.99
C LEU A 37 -10.47 14.96 4.53
N ARG A 38 -10.17 15.04 3.22
CA ARG A 38 -8.91 14.52 2.66
C ARG A 38 -7.70 15.25 3.21
N THR A 39 -7.75 16.58 3.31
CA THR A 39 -6.70 17.39 3.95
C THR A 39 -6.39 16.87 5.35
N GLY A 40 -7.42 16.68 6.19
CA GLY A 40 -7.25 16.15 7.54
C GLY A 40 -6.66 14.73 7.57
N LYS A 41 -7.11 13.84 6.67
CA LYS A 41 -6.55 12.49 6.51
C LYS A 41 -5.05 12.57 6.19
N TYR A 42 -4.64 13.39 5.22
CA TYR A 42 -3.25 13.52 4.79
C TYR A 42 -2.34 14.02 5.92
N LEU A 43 -2.75 15.09 6.60
CA LEU A 43 -2.01 15.64 7.74
C LEU A 43 -1.86 14.61 8.87
N ASN A 44 -2.89 13.81 9.11
CA ASN A 44 -2.80 12.77 10.13
C ASN A 44 -1.85 11.63 9.73
N VAL A 45 -1.80 11.23 8.46
CA VAL A 45 -0.81 10.24 7.96
C VAL A 45 0.61 10.75 8.16
N ILE A 46 0.87 12.02 7.80
CA ILE A 46 2.18 12.68 8.00
C ILE A 46 2.53 12.69 9.49
N ARG A 47 1.60 13.05 10.37
CA ARG A 47 1.84 13.02 11.82
C ARG A 47 2.15 11.61 12.33
N GLN A 48 1.45 10.60 11.83
CA GLN A 48 1.67 9.20 12.23
C GLN A 48 2.98 8.61 11.68
N SER A 49 3.55 9.19 10.62
CA SER A 49 4.88 8.81 10.11
C SER A 49 6.04 9.35 10.96
N GLY A 50 5.74 10.16 11.99
CA GLY A 50 6.71 10.77 12.89
C GLY A 50 7.15 12.17 12.49
N GLN A 51 6.60 12.72 11.40
CA GLN A 51 6.88 14.10 10.99
C GLN A 51 6.00 15.11 11.72
N GLU A 52 6.58 16.26 12.04
CA GLU A 52 5.83 17.37 12.59
C GLU A 52 5.14 18.14 11.46
N VAL A 53 3.82 18.23 11.51
CA VAL A 53 3.05 19.05 10.57
C VAL A 53 3.10 20.49 11.06
N ARG A 54 4.01 21.30 10.51
CA ARG A 54 4.00 22.75 10.69
C ARG A 54 3.34 23.39 9.47
N SER A 55 2.09 23.80 9.63
CA SER A 55 1.44 24.61 8.60
C SER A 55 2.24 25.91 8.43
N PRO A 56 2.64 26.29 7.21
CA PRO A 56 3.33 27.56 6.97
C PRO A 56 2.45 28.78 7.25
N GLU A 57 1.13 28.59 7.33
CA GLU A 57 0.17 29.66 7.59
C GLU A 57 -0.63 29.38 8.87
N GLU A 58 -0.52 30.27 9.86
CA GLU A 58 -1.43 30.36 11.03
C GLU A 58 -2.69 31.19 10.69
N GLN A 59 -3.08 31.26 9.42
CA GLN A 59 -4.23 32.05 9.01
C GLN A 59 -5.51 31.37 9.47
N LYS A 60 -6.15 31.98 10.47
CA LYS A 60 -7.48 31.56 10.90
C LYS A 60 -8.47 31.91 9.78
N PRO A 61 -9.23 30.95 9.24
CA PRO A 61 -10.23 31.26 8.24
C PRO A 61 -11.28 32.18 8.87
N ILE A 62 -11.43 33.38 8.32
CA ILE A 62 -12.46 34.33 8.73
C ILE A 62 -13.68 34.06 7.87
N PHE A 63 -14.81 33.75 8.48
CA PHE A 63 -16.06 33.62 7.77
C PHE A 63 -16.53 35.00 7.31
N SER A 64 -16.77 35.14 6.00
CA SER A 64 -17.38 36.33 5.41
C SER A 64 -18.59 35.90 4.57
N THR A 65 -19.72 36.59 4.75
CA THR A 65 -20.93 36.37 3.95
C THR A 65 -20.84 36.96 2.55
N THR A 66 -19.88 37.86 2.30
CA THR A 66 -19.73 38.58 1.03
C THR A 66 -18.57 38.09 0.19
N ASP A 67 -17.63 37.33 0.78
CA ASP A 67 -16.42 36.91 0.09
C ASP A 67 -16.02 35.48 0.47
N ALA A 68 -15.74 34.66 -0.54
CA ALA A 68 -15.39 33.24 -0.39
C ALA A 68 -13.90 33.04 -0.08
N SER A 69 -13.30 33.96 0.69
CA SER A 69 -11.89 33.90 1.08
C SER A 69 -11.51 32.60 1.82
N TYR A 70 -12.47 31.98 2.51
CA TYR A 70 -12.29 30.67 3.15
C TYR A 70 -12.01 29.54 2.14
N SER A 71 -12.55 29.62 0.92
CA SER A 71 -12.33 28.62 -0.13
C SER A 71 -10.86 28.61 -0.55
N GLU A 72 -10.25 29.79 -0.68
CA GLU A 72 -8.83 29.90 -1.02
C GLU A 72 -7.93 29.31 0.08
N VAL A 73 -8.25 29.58 1.35
CA VAL A 73 -7.53 28.99 2.49
C VAL A 73 -7.64 27.46 2.50
N ILE A 74 -8.83 26.92 2.22
CA ILE A 74 -9.06 25.46 2.13
C ILE A 74 -8.19 24.85 1.02
N GLU A 75 -8.22 25.44 -0.18
CA GLU A 75 -7.45 24.94 -1.32
C GLU A 75 -5.94 25.02 -1.08
N ARG A 76 -5.43 26.13 -0.52
CA ARG A 76 -4.01 26.26 -0.15
C ARG A 76 -3.59 25.21 0.87
N THR A 77 -4.40 25.00 1.91
CA THR A 77 -4.12 24.01 2.96
C THR A 77 -4.13 22.58 2.40
N TYR A 78 -5.07 22.27 1.50
CA TYR A 78 -5.12 20.99 0.80
C TYR A 78 -3.87 20.78 -0.07
N ASN A 79 -3.46 21.77 -0.86
CA ASN A 79 -2.28 21.70 -1.71
C ASN A 79 -1.00 21.51 -0.88
N PHE A 80 -0.87 22.19 0.26
CA PHE A 80 0.22 21.95 1.20
C PHE A 80 0.21 20.50 1.73
N ALA A 81 -0.91 20.04 2.28
CA ALA A 81 -1.02 18.70 2.87
C ALA A 81 -0.75 17.59 1.85
N SER A 82 -1.29 17.72 0.64
CA SER A 82 -1.11 16.76 -0.45
C SER A 82 0.34 16.72 -0.95
N LYS A 83 0.98 17.88 -1.11
CA LYS A 83 2.40 17.96 -1.49
C LYS A 83 3.31 17.30 -0.45
N GLN A 84 3.14 17.66 0.83
CA GLN A 84 3.93 17.06 1.92
C GLN A 84 3.75 15.53 1.98
N LEU A 85 2.51 15.04 1.83
CA LEU A 85 2.23 13.60 1.83
C LEU A 85 2.88 12.91 0.62
N PHE A 86 2.85 13.55 -0.54
CA PHE A 86 3.49 13.02 -1.76
C PHE A 86 5.01 12.92 -1.60
N GLU A 87 5.66 13.96 -1.10
CA GLU A 87 7.11 13.98 -0.83
C GLU A 87 7.49 12.90 0.21
N LEU A 88 6.70 12.75 1.28
CA LEU A 88 6.86 11.66 2.24
C LEU A 88 6.85 10.27 1.54
N PHE A 89 5.91 10.02 0.62
CA PHE A 89 5.84 8.73 -0.06
C PHE A 89 6.94 8.50 -1.08
N MET A 90 7.25 9.51 -1.89
CA MET A 90 8.20 9.38 -2.99
C MET A 90 9.64 9.38 -2.49
N ASP A 91 9.97 10.28 -1.57
CA ASP A 91 11.35 10.50 -1.15
C ASP A 91 11.67 9.64 0.08
N GLU A 92 10.94 9.80 1.18
CA GLU A 92 11.29 9.13 2.44
C GLU A 92 10.89 7.66 2.48
N LYS A 93 9.71 7.32 1.97
CA LYS A 93 9.24 5.92 1.91
C LYS A 93 9.64 5.20 0.63
N ASN A 94 10.25 5.93 -0.32
CA ASN A 94 10.79 5.39 -1.57
C ASN A 94 9.80 4.42 -2.27
N LEU A 95 8.56 4.90 -2.47
CA LEU A 95 7.48 4.14 -3.09
C LEU A 95 7.89 3.63 -4.49
N MET A 96 8.61 4.44 -5.26
CA MET A 96 9.10 4.02 -6.58
C MET A 96 10.12 2.89 -6.52
N GLY A 97 10.93 2.82 -5.46
CA GLY A 97 11.79 1.65 -5.22
C GLY A 97 10.95 0.41 -4.93
N ARG A 98 9.92 0.53 -4.07
CA ARG A 98 9.02 -0.58 -3.72
C ARG A 98 8.30 -1.15 -4.93
N LEU A 99 7.76 -0.28 -5.80
CA LEU A 99 7.09 -0.68 -7.04
C LEU A 99 8.04 -1.38 -8.02
N ARG A 100 9.31 -0.95 -8.07
CA ARG A 100 10.33 -1.63 -8.87
C ARG A 100 10.60 -3.05 -8.37
N SER A 101 10.69 -3.26 -7.06
CA SER A 101 10.82 -4.60 -6.48
C SER A 101 9.59 -5.47 -6.77
N VAL A 102 8.38 -4.90 -6.67
CA VAL A 102 7.14 -5.61 -7.05
C VAL A 102 7.21 -6.06 -8.50
N LYS A 103 7.62 -5.19 -9.42
CA LYS A 103 7.80 -5.54 -10.83
C LYS A 103 8.82 -6.69 -10.99
N ARG A 104 9.97 -6.61 -10.32
CA ARG A 104 11.02 -7.65 -10.38
C ARG A 104 10.52 -9.02 -9.95
N PHE A 105 9.92 -9.12 -8.77
CA PHE A 105 9.59 -10.40 -8.16
C PHE A 105 8.23 -10.97 -8.60
N PHE A 106 7.22 -10.12 -8.82
CA PHE A 106 5.85 -10.57 -9.11
C PHE A 106 5.51 -10.49 -10.60
N LEU A 107 6.15 -9.59 -11.35
CA LEU A 107 5.92 -9.44 -12.80
C LEU A 107 7.06 -10.03 -13.64
N LEU A 108 7.95 -10.80 -13.01
CA LEU A 108 8.99 -11.61 -13.65
C LEU A 108 9.96 -10.79 -14.54
N ASP A 109 10.29 -9.56 -14.13
CA ASP A 109 11.20 -8.68 -14.88
C ASP A 109 12.63 -9.25 -14.94
N GLU A 110 13.05 -9.94 -13.87
CA GLU A 110 14.37 -10.60 -13.74
C GLU A 110 14.18 -12.12 -13.83
N GLY A 111 14.26 -12.66 -15.04
CA GLY A 111 13.96 -14.07 -15.32
C GLY A 111 14.96 -15.07 -14.74
N ASP A 112 16.20 -14.66 -14.46
CA ASP A 112 17.23 -15.53 -13.88
C ASP A 112 16.86 -15.99 -12.47
N PHE A 113 16.28 -15.11 -11.66
CA PHE A 113 15.77 -15.44 -10.32
C PHE A 113 14.73 -16.57 -10.37
N ILE A 114 13.76 -16.48 -11.28
CA ILE A 114 12.66 -17.46 -11.39
C ILE A 114 13.20 -18.82 -11.87
N LEU A 115 14.15 -18.80 -12.82
CA LEU A 115 14.83 -20.02 -13.27
C LEU A 115 15.58 -20.71 -12.11
N GLN A 116 16.32 -19.94 -11.30
CA GLN A 116 17.00 -20.47 -10.10
C GLN A 116 16.00 -21.00 -9.07
N LEU A 117 14.90 -20.27 -8.84
CA LEU A 117 13.89 -20.65 -7.87
C LEU A 117 13.23 -21.98 -8.22
N ILE A 118 12.76 -22.13 -9.46
CA ILE A 118 12.10 -23.35 -9.93
C ILE A 118 13.08 -24.53 -9.86
N SER A 119 14.32 -24.34 -10.33
CA SER A 119 15.33 -25.40 -10.31
C SER A 119 15.67 -25.86 -8.88
N LYS A 120 15.88 -24.92 -7.94
CA LYS A 120 16.19 -25.26 -6.54
C LYS A 120 15.00 -25.87 -5.80
N CYS A 121 13.78 -25.46 -6.13
CA CYS A 121 12.57 -25.96 -5.47
C CYS A 121 11.99 -27.22 -6.11
N GLU A 122 12.49 -27.66 -7.27
CA GLU A 122 11.93 -28.76 -8.06
C GLU A 122 11.62 -30.02 -7.24
N GLU A 123 12.60 -30.52 -6.49
CA GLU A 123 12.46 -31.74 -5.69
C GLU A 123 11.50 -31.58 -4.50
N GLU A 124 11.37 -30.39 -3.95
CA GLU A 124 10.41 -30.11 -2.88
C GLU A 124 8.99 -29.93 -3.45
N LEU A 125 8.85 -29.29 -4.62
CA LEU A 125 7.57 -29.03 -5.29
C LEU A 125 6.95 -30.27 -5.96
N LYS A 126 7.74 -31.31 -6.25
CA LYS A 126 7.25 -32.61 -6.73
C LYS A 126 6.50 -33.42 -5.67
N LYS A 127 6.67 -33.08 -4.38
CA LYS A 127 6.04 -33.81 -3.27
C LYS A 127 4.55 -33.47 -3.17
N ASN A 128 3.79 -34.36 -2.53
CA ASN A 128 2.42 -34.03 -2.14
C ASN A 128 2.44 -32.88 -1.13
N ILE A 129 1.39 -32.05 -1.13
CA ILE A 129 1.33 -30.85 -0.29
C ILE A 129 1.54 -31.15 1.21
N ASP A 130 1.11 -32.33 1.67
CA ASP A 130 1.26 -32.78 3.06
C ASP A 130 2.71 -33.10 3.44
N ASP A 131 3.55 -33.44 2.45
CA ASP A 131 4.96 -33.78 2.63
C ASP A 131 5.90 -32.57 2.40
N VAL A 132 5.36 -31.47 1.85
CA VAL A 132 6.12 -30.24 1.61
C VAL A 132 6.36 -29.51 2.91
N ARG A 133 7.62 -29.13 3.17
CA ARG A 133 7.98 -28.36 4.37
C ARG A 133 8.09 -26.87 4.02
N PRO A 134 7.20 -26.00 4.52
CA PRO A 134 7.24 -24.56 4.21
C PRO A 134 8.58 -23.90 4.54
N LYS A 135 9.22 -24.32 5.64
CA LYS A 135 10.56 -23.82 6.03
C LYS A 135 11.63 -24.19 5.00
N CYS A 136 11.52 -25.36 4.37
CA CYS A 136 12.45 -25.79 3.35
C CYS A 136 12.29 -24.93 2.09
N LEU A 137 11.05 -24.69 1.64
CA LEU A 137 10.77 -23.80 0.51
C LEU A 137 11.26 -22.37 0.77
N GLN A 138 11.02 -21.82 1.96
CA GLN A 138 11.49 -20.48 2.32
C GLN A 138 13.03 -20.38 2.30
N MET A 139 13.74 -21.44 2.70
CA MET A 139 15.19 -21.50 2.63
C MET A 139 15.69 -21.60 1.18
N LEU A 140 15.10 -22.48 0.36
CA LEU A 140 15.45 -22.63 -1.06
C LEU A 140 15.18 -21.34 -1.85
N PHE A 141 14.09 -20.64 -1.52
CA PHE A 141 13.78 -19.32 -2.05
C PHE A 141 14.89 -18.31 -1.75
N LYS A 142 15.38 -18.26 -0.51
CA LYS A 142 16.48 -17.36 -0.12
C LYS A 142 17.76 -17.66 -0.89
N PHE A 143 18.11 -18.94 -1.06
CA PHE A 143 19.27 -19.32 -1.87
C PHE A 143 19.10 -18.94 -3.35
N ALA A 144 17.92 -19.14 -3.93
CA ALA A 144 17.65 -18.70 -5.32
C ALA A 144 17.80 -17.19 -5.48
N LEU A 145 17.32 -16.43 -4.49
CA LEU A 145 17.42 -14.99 -4.45
C LEU A 145 18.88 -14.53 -4.38
N GLU A 146 19.67 -15.10 -3.46
CA GLU A 146 21.09 -14.77 -3.26
C GLU A 146 21.97 -15.09 -4.49
N ASP A 147 21.66 -16.19 -5.19
CA ASP A 147 22.39 -16.64 -6.38
C ASP A 147 22.02 -15.91 -7.68
N SER A 148 21.02 -15.02 -7.64
CA SER A 148 20.46 -14.34 -8.82
C SER A 148 20.77 -12.84 -8.86
N SER A 149 20.49 -12.20 -10.00
CA SER A 149 20.59 -10.74 -10.16
C SER A 149 19.66 -9.96 -9.20
N ALA A 150 18.57 -10.60 -8.76
CA ALA A 150 17.62 -10.04 -7.79
C ALA A 150 18.21 -9.85 -6.38
N ASN A 151 19.39 -10.41 -6.09
CA ASN A 151 20.15 -10.16 -4.86
C ASN A 151 20.51 -8.67 -4.67
N ASN A 152 20.52 -7.90 -5.76
CA ASN A 152 20.82 -6.46 -5.73
C ASN A 152 19.61 -5.58 -5.33
N ASP A 153 18.44 -6.17 -5.14
CA ASP A 153 17.24 -5.42 -4.75
C ASP A 153 17.26 -5.04 -3.27
N ILE A 154 17.03 -3.76 -2.96
CA ILE A 154 17.07 -3.21 -1.60
C ILE A 154 15.91 -3.69 -0.71
N TYR A 155 14.85 -4.22 -1.30
CA TYR A 155 13.65 -4.70 -0.61
C TYR A 155 13.47 -6.21 -0.71
N LYS A 156 14.52 -6.93 -1.12
CA LYS A 156 14.50 -8.39 -1.31
C LYS A 156 14.11 -9.18 -0.04
N ASP A 157 14.45 -8.67 1.14
CA ASP A 157 14.17 -9.31 2.43
C ASP A 157 12.69 -9.29 2.82
N ASP A 158 11.90 -8.40 2.19
CA ASP A 158 10.46 -8.31 2.41
C ASP A 158 9.68 -9.36 1.59
N ILE A 159 10.36 -10.06 0.68
CA ILE A 159 9.76 -11.12 -0.13
C ILE A 159 9.83 -12.45 0.62
N ILE A 160 8.67 -13.07 0.81
CA ILE A 160 8.54 -14.35 1.50
C ILE A 160 7.86 -15.38 0.61
N CYS A 161 8.23 -16.64 0.79
CA CYS A 161 7.61 -17.77 0.14
C CYS A 161 6.62 -18.42 1.11
N THR A 162 5.35 -18.50 0.71
CA THR A 162 4.29 -19.10 1.52
C THR A 162 3.48 -20.08 0.69
N LEU A 163 3.01 -21.16 1.35
CA LEU A 163 2.03 -22.07 0.77
C LEU A 163 0.64 -21.61 1.19
N GLN A 164 -0.23 -21.42 0.21
CA GLN A 164 -1.62 -21.10 0.45
C GLN A 164 -2.44 -22.39 0.66
N PRO A 165 -3.43 -22.38 1.57
CA PRO A 165 -4.27 -23.55 1.84
C PRO A 165 -5.22 -23.87 0.67
N THR A 166 -5.43 -22.92 -0.23
CA THR A 166 -6.27 -23.06 -1.42
C THR A 166 -5.41 -23.10 -2.67
N THR A 167 -5.82 -23.92 -3.64
CA THR A 167 -5.22 -23.93 -4.97
C THR A 167 -5.53 -22.61 -5.70
N LEU A 168 -4.76 -22.32 -6.75
CA LEU A 168 -5.01 -21.14 -7.60
C LEU A 168 -6.45 -21.11 -8.13
N MET A 169 -7.03 -22.27 -8.45
CA MET A 169 -8.43 -22.37 -8.89
C MET A 169 -9.42 -22.01 -7.78
N GLY A 170 -9.11 -22.32 -6.52
CA GLY A 170 -9.91 -21.91 -5.37
C GLY A 170 -9.80 -20.42 -5.06
N GLN A 171 -8.70 -19.77 -5.45
CA GLN A 171 -8.47 -18.34 -5.25
C GLN A 171 -9.13 -17.46 -6.32
N VAL A 172 -9.45 -18.02 -7.49
CA VAL A 172 -10.16 -17.31 -8.57
C VAL A 172 -11.49 -18.01 -8.85
N PRO A 173 -12.55 -17.73 -8.06
CA PRO A 173 -13.86 -18.38 -8.20
C PRO A 173 -14.52 -18.20 -9.58
N GLY A 174 -14.02 -17.27 -10.41
CA GLY A 174 -14.56 -16.95 -11.73
C GLY A 174 -14.01 -17.77 -12.91
N LEU A 175 -12.93 -18.55 -12.75
CA LEU A 175 -12.33 -19.30 -13.88
C LEU A 175 -13.01 -20.65 -14.18
N ASN A 176 -13.97 -21.08 -13.37
CA ASN A 176 -14.65 -22.38 -13.53
C ASN A 176 -15.96 -22.32 -14.34
N HIS A 177 -16.32 -21.17 -14.92
CA HIS A 177 -17.59 -21.03 -15.65
C HIS A 177 -17.52 -21.25 -17.17
N ASP A 178 -16.34 -21.52 -17.76
CA ASP A 178 -16.24 -21.74 -19.20
C ASP A 178 -15.35 -22.95 -19.53
N GLY A 179 -15.95 -24.13 -19.65
CA GLY A 179 -15.19 -25.37 -19.91
C GLY A 179 -15.97 -26.68 -19.88
N ARG A 180 -17.30 -26.66 -19.99
CA ARG A 180 -18.10 -27.84 -20.35
C ARG A 180 -19.12 -27.49 -21.43
N ARG A 181 -18.70 -27.63 -22.68
CA ARG A 181 -19.49 -28.21 -23.77
C ARG A 181 -18.61 -29.18 -24.53
#